data_AF-A0A6N2C0E1-F1
#
_entry.id   AF-A0A6N2C0E1-F1
#
_cell.length_a   1.000
_cell.length_b   1.000
_cell.length_c   1.000
_cell.angle_alpha   90.00
_cell.angle_beta   90.00
_cell.angle_gamma   90.00
#
_symmetry.space_group_name_H-M   'P 1'
#
loop_
_entity.id
_entity.type
_entity.pdbx_description
1 polymer ?
#
loop_
_entity_poly.entity_id
_entity_poly.type
_entity_poly.pdbx_seq_one_letter_code
_entity_poly.pdbx_strand_id
1 'polypeptide(L)'
;IYMTQVWAGNPAKFLRKLTDEEIAFIAQSATNYCNLARVHAAENSKSFDEIEFEKMFRAKCDEEYNSMIGVVRETPPDLVLPDNIVPEKAAKSMALIEFFYRTKSLYKTIYQSNIFFF
;
A
#
# COMPACT_ATOMS: atom_id res chain seq x y z
N ILE A 1 18.40 1.71 -36.29
CA ILE A 1 16.96 1.97 -36.52
C ILE A 1 16.22 1.45 -35.30
N TYR A 2 16.12 2.25 -34.23
CA TYR A 2 15.35 1.86 -33.05
C TYR A 2 13.92 2.36 -33.25
N MET A 3 12.98 1.43 -33.40
CA MET A 3 11.61 1.68 -33.83
C MET A 3 10.72 1.84 -32.59
N THR A 4 10.61 3.06 -32.06
CA THR A 4 9.76 3.41 -30.91
C THR A 4 8.35 3.74 -31.41
N GLN A 5 7.37 2.86 -31.14
CA GLN A 5 6.01 2.98 -31.67
C GLN A 5 4.94 2.70 -30.62
N VAL A 6 3.81 3.38 -30.78
CA VAL A 6 2.58 3.15 -30.02
C VAL A 6 1.69 2.22 -30.82
N TRP A 7 1.29 1.11 -30.18
CA TRP A 7 0.39 0.10 -30.73
C TRP A 7 -0.81 -0.04 -29.80
N ALA A 8 -2.02 -0.12 -30.37
CA ALA A 8 -3.24 -0.35 -29.57
C ALA A 8 -4.35 -1.01 -30.39
N GLY A 9 -5.42 -1.41 -29.70
CA GLY A 9 -6.59 -2.07 -30.29
C GLY A 9 -6.55 -3.60 -30.22
N ASN A 10 -7.65 -4.23 -30.62
CA ASN A 10 -7.77 -5.68 -30.76
C ASN A 10 -8.37 -6.03 -32.14
N PRO A 11 -7.57 -6.51 -33.11
CA PRO A 11 -6.12 -6.76 -33.02
C PRO A 11 -5.30 -5.45 -32.93
N ALA A 12 -4.08 -5.55 -32.39
CA ALA A 12 -3.19 -4.40 -32.22
C ALA A 12 -2.77 -3.81 -33.57
N LYS A 13 -2.91 -2.49 -33.71
CA LYS A 13 -2.52 -1.72 -34.90
C LYS A 13 -1.57 -0.60 -34.51
N PHE A 14 -0.68 -0.27 -35.44
CA PHE A 14 0.16 0.91 -35.34
C PHE A 14 -0.70 2.17 -35.24
N LEU A 15 -0.42 3.03 -34.26
CA LEU A 15 -1.09 4.31 -34.10
C LEU A 15 -0.17 5.48 -34.47
N ARG A 16 1.02 5.53 -33.85
CA ARG A 16 1.99 6.61 -34.06
C ARG A 16 3.38 6.20 -33.55
N LYS A 17 4.37 7.05 -33.81
CA LYS A 17 5.68 6.95 -33.16
C LYS A 17 5.64 7.61 -31.77
N LEU A 18 6.51 7.16 -30.87
CA LEU A 18 6.72 7.81 -29.57
C LEU A 18 7.50 9.11 -29.75
N THR A 19 7.21 10.11 -28.92
CA THR A 19 8.03 11.34 -28.86
C THR A 19 9.23 11.15 -27.94
N ASP A 20 10.22 12.05 -28.04
CA ASP A 20 11.42 11.98 -27.21
C ASP A 20 11.10 12.19 -25.72
N GLU A 21 10.12 13.04 -25.41
CA GLU A 21 9.63 13.25 -24.04
C GLU A 21 8.99 11.98 -23.46
N GLU A 22 8.22 11.25 -24.27
CA GLU A 22 7.60 9.99 -23.83
C GLU A 22 8.63 8.90 -23.60
N ILE A 23 9.67 8.83 -24.44
CA ILE A 23 10.78 7.90 -24.25
C ILE A 23 11.52 8.22 -22.95
N ALA A 24 11.83 9.50 -22.71
CA ALA A 24 12.44 9.95 -21.46
C ALA A 24 11.55 9.65 -20.24
N PHE A 25 10.24 9.88 -20.37
CA PHE A 25 9.27 9.57 -19.33
C PHE A 25 9.18 8.08 -19.02
N ILE A 26 9.20 7.20 -20.02
CA ILE A 26 9.21 5.74 -19.83
C ILE A 26 10.47 5.32 -19.06
N ALA A 27 11.64 5.86 -19.41
CA ALA A 27 12.89 5.56 -18.71
C ALA A 27 12.86 6.04 -17.24
N GLN A 28 12.39 7.27 -17.01
CA GLN A 28 12.29 7.83 -15.65
C GLN A 28 11.25 7.09 -14.81
N SER A 29 10.07 6.80 -15.38
CA SER A 29 9.00 6.11 -14.67
C SER A 29 9.36 4.68 -14.32
N ALA A 30 10.11 3.97 -15.18
CA ALA A 30 10.65 2.65 -14.84
C ALA A 30 11.51 2.70 -13.56
N THR A 31 12.43 3.66 -13.47
CA THR A 31 13.26 3.86 -12.28
C THR A 31 12.41 4.18 -11.04
N ASN A 32 11.42 5.07 -11.20
CA ASN A 32 10.52 5.47 -10.11
C ASN A 32 9.71 4.27 -9.58
N TYR A 33 9.12 3.47 -10.46
CA TYR A 33 8.30 2.32 -10.07
C TYR A 33 9.15 1.19 -9.48
N CYS A 34 10.37 0.96 -9.99
CA CYS A 34 11.30 0.03 -9.35
C CYS A 34 11.66 0.46 -7.92
N ASN A 35 11.91 1.75 -7.70
CA ASN A 35 12.19 2.28 -6.36
C ASN A 35 10.98 2.11 -5.42
N LEU A 36 9.77 2.45 -5.90
CA LEU A 36 8.55 2.26 -5.12
C LEU A 36 8.32 0.78 -4.77
N ALA A 37 8.46 -0.12 -5.75
CA ALA A 37 8.33 -1.56 -5.52
C ALA A 37 9.35 -2.08 -4.49
N ARG A 38 10.59 -1.58 -4.54
CA ARG A 38 11.63 -1.94 -3.56
C ARG A 38 11.28 -1.50 -2.14
N VAL A 39 10.76 -0.28 -1.97
CA VAL A 39 10.29 0.21 -0.66
C VAL A 39 9.14 -0.66 -0.14
N HIS A 40 8.16 -0.98 -0.99
CA HIS A 40 7.06 -1.87 -0.60
C HIS A 40 7.54 -3.29 -0.28
N ALA A 41 8.50 -3.83 -1.02
CA ALA A 41 9.06 -5.14 -0.73
C ALA A 41 9.72 -5.16 0.66
N ALA A 42 10.50 -4.13 1.00
CA ALA A 42 11.10 -3.98 2.31
C ALA A 42 10.04 -3.86 3.42
N GLU A 43 9.06 -2.98 3.24
CA GLU A 43 7.96 -2.79 4.22
C GLU A 43 7.16 -4.09 4.45
N ASN A 44 6.79 -4.78 3.37
CA ASN A 44 6.00 -6.00 3.43
C ASN A 44 6.79 -7.21 3.96
N SER A 45 8.12 -7.13 4.00
CA SER A 45 8.99 -8.18 4.53
C SER A 45 9.21 -8.10 6.04
N LYS A 46 8.74 -7.02 6.70
CA LYS A 46 8.91 -6.84 8.15
C LYS A 46 8.21 -7.94 8.95
N SER A 47 8.88 -8.36 10.02
CA SER A 47 8.32 -9.24 11.03
C SER A 47 7.27 -8.52 11.88
N PHE A 48 6.46 -9.29 12.62
CA PHE A 48 5.45 -8.73 13.50
C PHE A 48 6.04 -7.79 14.57
N ASP A 49 7.16 -8.20 15.18
CA ASP A 49 7.80 -7.42 16.25
C ASP A 49 8.34 -6.09 15.73
N GLU A 50 8.94 -6.06 14.53
CA GLU A 50 9.38 -4.84 13.87
C GLU A 50 8.20 -3.90 13.55
N ILE A 51 7.08 -4.45 13.08
CA ILE A 51 5.86 -3.69 12.80
C ILE A 51 5.28 -3.07 14.08
N GLU A 52 5.15 -3.84 15.15
CA GLU A 52 4.60 -3.34 16.42
C GLU A 52 5.54 -2.31 17.07
N PHE A 53 6.85 -2.55 17.05
CA PHE A 53 7.84 -1.58 17.53
C PHE A 53 7.74 -0.26 16.75
N GLU A 54 7.68 -0.33 15.43
CA GLU A 54 7.60 0.88 14.59
C GLU A 54 6.27 1.62 14.78
N LYS A 55 5.14 0.91 14.96
CA LYS A 55 3.85 1.54 15.30
C LYS A 55 3.92 2.25 16.65
N MET A 56 4.46 1.61 17.68
CA MET A 56 4.60 2.22 19.00
C MET A 56 5.50 3.46 18.95
N PHE A 57 6.60 3.39 18.19
CA PHE A 57 7.51 4.51 17.99
C PHE A 57 6.85 5.66 17.23
N ARG A 58 6.14 5.38 16.12
CA ARG A 58 5.39 6.41 15.38
C ARG A 58 4.31 7.06 16.24
N ALA A 59 3.53 6.28 16.99
CA ALA A 59 2.50 6.82 17.87
C ALA A 59 3.08 7.77 18.93
N LYS A 60 4.24 7.42 19.52
CA LYS A 60 4.94 8.29 20.47
C LYS A 60 5.46 9.57 19.82
N CYS A 61 6.08 9.47 18.64
CA CYS A 61 6.54 10.65 17.91
C CYS A 61 5.38 11.56 17.48
N ASP A 62 4.26 10.99 17.07
CA ASP A 62 3.05 11.75 16.70
C ASP A 62 2.42 12.43 17.93
N GLU A 63 2.41 11.78 19.09
CA GLU A 63 1.96 12.37 20.36
C GLU A 63 2.88 13.52 20.80
N GLU A 64 4.19 13.31 20.78
CA GLU A 64 5.19 14.34 21.09
C GLU A 64 5.11 15.52 20.12
N TYR A 65 4.90 15.25 18.82
CA TYR A 65 4.73 16.28 17.79
C TYR A 65 3.41 17.04 17.95
N ASN A 66 2.28 16.37 18.18
CA ASN A 66 0.99 17.02 18.41
C ASN A 66 1.02 17.88 19.70
N SER A 67 1.72 17.43 20.73
CA SER A 67 1.95 18.19 21.96
C SER A 67 2.79 19.44 21.71
N MET A 68 3.85 19.32 20.89
CA MET A 68 4.76 20.44 20.56
C MET A 68 4.10 21.50 19.65
N ILE A 69 3.22 21.09 18.74
CA ILE A 69 2.62 21.98 17.73
C ILE A 69 1.28 22.58 18.21
N GLY A 70 0.65 22.01 19.24
CA GLY A 70 -0.60 22.54 19.82
C GLY A 70 -1.81 22.53 18.88
N VAL A 71 -1.70 21.88 17.72
CA VAL A 71 -2.75 21.80 16.70
C VAL A 71 -3.46 20.46 16.83
N VAL A 72 -4.75 20.51 17.20
CA VAL A 72 -5.64 19.34 17.12
C VAL A 72 -5.83 19.01 15.63
N ARG A 73 -5.33 17.84 15.20
CA ARG A 73 -5.63 17.28 13.89
C ARG A 73 -7.02 16.66 13.94
N GLU A 74 -8.08 17.46 13.80
CA GLU A 74 -9.39 16.90 13.48
C GLU A 74 -9.33 16.32 12.07
N THR A 75 -9.88 15.12 11.88
CA THR A 75 -10.07 14.56 10.53
C THR A 75 -11.01 15.50 9.77
N PRO A 76 -10.58 16.11 8.65
CA PRO A 76 -11.43 16.97 7.84
C PRO A 76 -12.75 16.27 7.51
N PRO A 77 -13.93 16.91 7.71
CA PRO A 77 -15.22 16.32 7.39
C PRO A 77 -15.31 15.78 5.96
N ASP A 78 -14.56 16.39 5.04
CA ASP A 78 -14.49 16.03 3.62
C ASP A 78 -13.80 14.68 3.34
N LEU A 79 -13.14 14.07 4.33
CA LEU A 79 -12.54 12.73 4.24
C LEU A 79 -13.46 11.62 4.76
N VAL A 80 -14.63 11.98 5.32
CA VAL A 80 -15.68 11.01 5.65
C VAL A 80 -16.41 10.66 4.36
N LEU A 81 -16.02 9.56 3.72
CA LEU A 81 -16.74 9.04 2.57
C LEU A 81 -18.16 8.65 3.01
N PRO A 82 -19.22 9.07 2.31
CA PRO A 82 -20.57 8.65 2.63
C PRO A 82 -20.69 7.13 2.38
N ASP A 83 -21.50 6.46 3.21
CA ASP A 83 -21.61 4.98 3.27
C ASP A 83 -21.94 4.30 1.93
N ASN A 84 -22.43 5.07 0.96
CA ASN A 84 -22.82 4.64 -0.38
C ASN A 84 -21.67 4.66 -1.41
N ILE A 85 -20.46 5.14 -1.09
CA ILE A 85 -19.29 5.19 -1.99
C ILE A 85 -18.13 4.33 -1.44
N VAL A 86 -18.40 3.28 -0.68
CA VAL A 86 -17.39 2.22 -0.50
C VAL A 86 -17.41 1.39 -1.79
N PRO A 87 -16.46 1.57 -2.75
CA PRO A 87 -16.46 0.74 -3.94
C PRO A 87 -16.37 -0.72 -3.49
N GLU A 88 -17.12 -1.62 -4.12
CA GLU A 88 -17.13 -3.06 -3.81
C GLU A 88 -15.70 -3.65 -3.71
N LYS A 89 -14.74 -3.04 -4.42
CA LYS A 89 -13.31 -3.33 -4.36
C LYS A 89 -12.64 -2.97 -3.02
N ALA A 90 -13.03 -1.84 -2.40
CA ALA A 90 -12.61 -1.45 -1.05
C ALA A 90 -13.25 -2.37 0.01
N ALA A 91 -14.51 -2.74 -0.15
CA ALA A 91 -15.15 -3.72 0.73
C ALA A 91 -14.48 -5.11 0.63
N LYS A 92 -14.13 -5.56 -0.58
CA LYS A 92 -13.34 -6.79 -0.79
C LYS A 92 -11.92 -6.68 -0.23
N SER A 93 -11.24 -5.53 -0.40
CA SER A 93 -9.91 -5.36 0.20
C SER A 93 -9.98 -5.33 1.72
N MET A 94 -10.98 -4.66 2.31
CA MET A 94 -11.20 -4.66 3.76
C MET A 94 -11.56 -6.06 4.27
N ALA A 95 -12.41 -6.80 3.57
CA ALA A 95 -12.73 -8.19 3.92
C ALA A 95 -11.52 -9.13 3.80
N LEU A 96 -10.64 -8.92 2.80
CA LEU A 96 -9.39 -9.67 2.67
C LEU A 96 -8.38 -9.30 3.75
N ILE A 97 -8.31 -8.03 4.12
CA ILE A 97 -7.47 -7.53 5.21
C ILE A 97 -7.97 -8.10 6.55
N GLU A 98 -9.28 -8.04 6.82
CA GLU A 98 -9.91 -8.64 8.00
C GLU A 98 -9.74 -10.17 8.03
N PHE A 99 -9.89 -10.85 6.89
CA PHE A 99 -9.64 -12.29 6.78
C PHE A 99 -8.16 -12.62 7.06
N PHE A 100 -7.23 -11.84 6.52
CA PHE A 100 -5.79 -12.02 6.76
C PHE A 100 -5.42 -11.78 8.23
N TYR A 101 -5.97 -10.74 8.85
CA TYR A 101 -5.76 -10.49 10.28
C TYR A 101 -6.45 -11.54 11.16
N ARG A 102 -7.65 -12.01 10.80
CA ARG A 102 -8.36 -13.07 11.51
C ARG A 102 -7.64 -14.41 11.41
N THR A 103 -7.10 -14.77 10.25
CA THR A 103 -6.30 -15.99 10.06
C THR A 103 -4.97 -15.92 10.81
N LYS A 104 -4.28 -14.77 10.80
CA LYS A 104 -3.10 -14.55 11.67
C LYS A 104 -3.44 -14.65 13.16
N SER A 105 -4.57 -14.10 13.59
CA SER A 105 -5.05 -14.19 14.98
C SER A 105 -5.41 -15.63 15.37
N LEU A 106 -6.08 -16.38 14.49
CA LEU A 106 -6.40 -17.79 14.71
C LEU A 106 -5.14 -18.67 14.79
N TYR A 107 -4.12 -18.42 13.97
CA TYR A 107 -2.83 -19.12 14.07
C TYR A 107 -2.18 -18.91 15.44
N LYS A 108 -2.26 -17.68 15.98
CA LYS A 108 -1.79 -17.36 17.33
C LYS A 108 -2.58 -18.09 18.42
N THR A 109 -3.91 -18.13 18.35
CA THR A 109 -4.71 -18.87 19.33
C THR A 109 -4.45 -20.37 19.27
N ILE A 110 -4.30 -20.96 18.08
CA ILE A 110 -4.02 -22.40 17.94
C ILE A 110 -2.62 -22.75 18.45
N TYR A 111 -1.61 -21.92 18.18
CA TYR A 111 -0.25 -22.15 18.69
C TYR A 111 -0.10 -21.90 20.19
N GLN A 112 -0.83 -20.93 20.76
CA GLN A 112 -0.82 -20.69 22.22
C GLN A 112 -1.69 -21.70 22.99
N SER A 113 -2.77 -22.21 22.40
CA SER A 113 -3.59 -23.26 23.03
C SER A 113 -2.95 -24.65 22.99
N ASN A 114 -2.09 -24.96 22.00
CA ASN A 114 -1.33 -26.21 21.95
C ASN A 114 -0.10 -26.26 22.88
N ILE A 115 0.15 -25.22 23.67
CA ILE A 115 1.14 -25.21 24.76
C ILE A 115 0.54 -25.69 26.10
N PHE A 116 -0.76 -25.99 26.16
CA PHE A 116 -1.45 -26.45 27.38
C PHE A 116 -1.90 -27.92 27.37
N PHE A 117 -1.42 -28.76 26.44
CA PHE A 117 -1.78 -30.19 26.38
C PHE A 117 -0.60 -31.18 26.30
N PHE A 118 0.51 -30.87 26.95
CA PHE A 118 1.51 -31.86 27.40
C PHE A 118 1.91 -31.59 28.85
#